data_AF-V9FV49-F1
#
_entry.id   AF-V9FV49-F1
#
_cell.length_a   1.000
_cell.length_b   1.000
_cell.length_c   1.000
_cell.angle_alpha   90.00
_cell.angle_beta   90.00
_cell.angle_gamma   90.00
#
_symmetry.space_group_name_H-M   'P 1'
#
loop_
_entity.id
_entity.type
_entity.pdbx_description
1 polymer ?
#
loop_
_entity_poly.entity_id
_entity_poly.type
_entity_poly.pdbx_seq_one_letter_code
_entity_poly.pdbx_strand_id
1 'polypeptide(L)'
;MVDLWKQQARAKINSHPSPRDDAVTALLKLTQYEEDNRKRKNYEDRGADTLLDGYTATEQIQQVASYFWDTKGDSGTSLRNLLAFLLSHYALMRGESVRMLELADLHSIPLENAGYNPCRALVMVMRQGKTNQVGRVEVGACMRHKNVRVCGHGMLAIYLFWRWHVDGENFPDFTSSSCWYDLKLLKTGKDPTKPMSYKVHHDAISSALKYAGIRSKAKTHVGRGSGSRMADLGGASESQIRRLGRWNNQSMEKCYLTSLPREAMRTLAGFDSSRGSYFVARASAEPPQCLLRQIFPQLEMWQQALADGNAEQSIAAGGFLDLLQYLRTVILQDAIFLQDLNPSHPLWRHHIFQSHEFAQYKNQASAAISAMEDPADQRLQKAMPVLNAKLHSVHHDLKSYLEQIKATLRVVEGTVCGIKQIIEPLQSGSALLQVKLVQGSQVVATNRCTETLLQPVPRTDTDTDTTTSVTPVAPQYKMRRGFESVSELWSEWTVGVDGCTPVRELEQKYGTKWCDADERRFFNRRRKFLVLFKQW
;
A
#
# COMPACT_ATOMS: atom_id res chain seq x y z
N MET A 1 26.31 15.14 -1.54
CA MET A 1 27.41 15.31 -2.51
C MET A 1 27.40 14.25 -3.61
N VAL A 2 27.58 12.96 -3.33
CA VAL A 2 27.65 11.91 -4.37
C VAL A 2 26.38 11.80 -5.23
N ASP A 3 25.18 11.89 -4.64
CA ASP A 3 23.93 11.84 -5.41
C ASP A 3 23.72 13.07 -6.30
N LEU A 4 24.15 14.25 -5.82
CA LEU A 4 24.12 15.48 -6.60
C LEU A 4 25.12 15.40 -7.76
N TRP A 5 26.34 14.91 -7.51
CA TRP A 5 27.33 14.67 -8.56
C TRP A 5 26.81 13.68 -9.61
N LYS A 6 26.19 12.56 -9.20
CA LYS A 6 25.58 11.59 -10.12
C LYS A 6 24.50 12.21 -10.99
N GLN A 7 23.68 13.09 -10.43
CA GLN A 7 22.64 13.82 -11.19
C GLN A 7 23.27 14.81 -12.18
N GLN A 8 24.27 15.58 -11.75
CA GLN A 8 24.96 16.54 -12.61
C GLN A 8 25.78 15.86 -13.72
N ALA A 9 26.44 14.74 -13.42
CA ALA A 9 27.18 13.93 -14.39
C ALA A 9 26.23 13.31 -15.44
N ARG A 10 25.07 12.77 -15.00
CA ARG A 10 24.03 12.25 -15.92
C ARG A 10 23.43 13.34 -16.81
N ALA A 11 23.26 14.54 -16.26
CA ALA A 11 22.80 15.71 -17.02
C ALA A 11 23.91 16.35 -17.89
N LYS A 12 25.14 15.81 -17.87
CA LYS A 12 26.33 16.36 -18.55
C LYS A 12 26.69 17.79 -18.15
N ILE A 13 26.28 18.22 -16.95
CA ILE A 13 26.54 19.56 -16.40
C ILE A 13 27.86 19.59 -15.61
N ASN A 14 28.26 18.44 -15.05
CA ASN A 14 29.48 18.31 -14.27
C ASN A 14 30.42 17.29 -14.92
N SER A 15 31.60 17.76 -15.33
CA SER A 15 32.68 16.98 -15.95
C SER A 15 33.77 16.57 -14.96
N HIS A 16 33.69 17.00 -13.70
CA HIS A 16 34.66 16.61 -12.67
C HIS A 16 34.50 15.14 -12.29
N PRO A 17 35.60 14.45 -11.92
CA PRO A 17 35.56 13.07 -11.46
C PRO A 17 34.69 12.92 -10.20
N SER A 18 34.25 11.69 -9.96
CA SER A 18 33.42 11.37 -8.79
C SER A 18 34.10 11.83 -7.50
N PRO A 19 33.40 12.54 -6.59
CA PRO A 19 33.92 12.86 -5.27
C PRO A 19 34.13 11.60 -4.39
N ARG A 20 33.69 10.43 -4.86
CA ARG A 20 34.25 9.13 -4.47
C ARG A 20 35.16 8.66 -5.60
N ASP A 21 36.40 9.08 -5.58
CA ASP A 21 37.43 8.54 -6.46
C ASP A 21 37.92 7.18 -5.93
N ASP A 22 38.88 6.59 -6.63
CA ASP A 22 39.46 5.30 -6.24
C ASP A 22 40.17 5.38 -4.89
N ALA A 23 40.77 6.53 -4.55
CA ALA A 23 41.44 6.75 -3.27
C ALA A 23 40.44 6.78 -2.09
N VAL A 24 39.33 7.50 -2.22
CA VAL A 24 38.26 7.53 -1.21
C VAL A 24 37.61 6.16 -1.09
N THR A 25 37.42 5.44 -2.20
CA THR A 25 36.86 4.08 -2.19
C THR A 25 37.82 3.10 -1.50
N ALA A 26 39.13 3.20 -1.77
CA ALA A 26 40.16 2.41 -1.11
C ALA A 26 40.24 2.71 0.39
N LEU A 27 40.18 3.98 0.79
CA LEU A 27 40.17 4.39 2.19
C LEU A 27 38.93 3.84 2.92
N LEU A 28 37.74 3.95 2.33
CA LEU A 28 36.51 3.39 2.92
C LEU A 28 36.61 1.86 3.09
N LYS A 29 37.19 1.16 2.10
CA LYS A 29 37.45 -0.29 2.20
C LYS A 29 38.46 -0.60 3.30
N LEU A 30 39.53 0.18 3.41
CA LEU A 30 40.55 0.02 4.45
C LEU A 30 39.93 0.24 5.84
N THR A 31 39.18 1.30 6.06
CA THR A 31 38.50 1.55 7.33
C THR A 31 37.49 0.45 7.68
N GLN A 32 36.75 -0.06 6.70
CA GLN A 32 35.86 -1.21 6.92
C GLN A 32 36.63 -2.48 7.29
N TYR A 33 37.76 -2.73 6.63
CA TYR A 33 38.64 -3.85 6.93
C TYR A 33 39.31 -3.74 8.31
N GLU A 34 39.79 -2.56 8.67
CA GLU A 34 40.36 -2.25 9.98
C GLU A 34 39.31 -2.40 11.09
N GLU A 35 38.08 -1.93 10.86
CA GLU A 35 36.96 -2.15 11.78
C GLU A 35 36.63 -3.64 11.92
N ASP A 36 36.56 -4.41 10.83
CA ASP A 36 36.33 -5.86 10.92
C ASP A 36 37.47 -6.57 11.68
N ASN A 37 38.72 -6.20 11.41
CA ASN A 37 39.88 -6.71 12.13
C ASN A 37 39.85 -6.34 13.62
N ARG A 38 39.49 -5.09 13.95
CA ARG A 38 39.31 -4.64 15.34
C ARG A 38 38.23 -5.45 16.03
N LYS A 39 37.06 -5.62 15.40
CA LYS A 39 35.96 -6.44 15.92
C LYS A 39 36.38 -7.89 16.16
N ARG A 40 37.13 -8.49 15.22
CA ARG A 40 37.67 -9.85 15.36
C ARG A 40 38.69 -9.96 16.50
N LYS A 41 39.64 -9.03 16.59
CA LYS A 41 40.65 -8.98 17.66
C LYS A 41 40.02 -8.79 19.04
N ASN A 42 38.94 -8.01 19.11
CA ASN A 42 38.20 -7.75 20.34
C ASN A 42 37.18 -8.84 20.68
N TYR A 43 37.10 -9.91 19.87
CA TYR A 43 36.09 -10.98 20.01
C TYR A 43 34.67 -10.44 20.16
N GLU A 44 34.32 -9.38 19.41
CA GLU A 44 32.95 -8.85 19.41
C GLU A 44 31.98 -9.95 18.97
N ASP A 45 30.80 -9.99 19.63
CA ASP A 45 29.79 -11.01 19.39
C ASP A 45 29.38 -11.05 17.92
N ARG A 46 29.69 -12.16 17.25
CA ARG A 46 29.39 -12.36 15.82
C ARG A 46 27.91 -12.57 15.54
N GLY A 47 27.11 -12.86 16.57
CA GLY A 47 25.65 -12.91 16.49
C GLY A 47 25.02 -11.51 16.50
N ALA A 48 25.74 -10.49 16.97
CA ALA A 48 25.25 -9.11 16.93
C ALA A 48 25.04 -8.63 15.49
N ASP A 49 24.04 -7.77 15.29
CA ASP A 49 23.68 -7.21 13.99
C ASP A 49 23.24 -8.27 12.94
N THR A 50 22.99 -9.53 13.35
CA THR A 50 22.44 -10.61 12.52
C THR A 50 20.94 -10.85 12.77
N LEU A 51 20.35 -11.87 12.14
CA LEU A 51 18.98 -12.32 12.45
C LEU A 51 18.82 -12.83 13.90
N LEU A 52 19.92 -13.16 14.59
CA LEU A 52 19.93 -13.59 15.98
C LEU A 52 19.82 -12.41 16.98
N ASP A 53 20.02 -11.17 16.52
CA ASP A 53 20.03 -9.96 17.34
C ASP A 53 18.65 -9.28 17.34
N GLY A 54 17.81 -9.64 18.31
CA GLY A 54 16.45 -9.17 18.48
C GLY A 54 15.42 -10.26 18.26
N TYR A 55 14.29 -9.90 17.66
CA TYR A 55 13.18 -10.81 17.38
C TYR A 55 12.74 -10.71 15.92
N THR A 56 12.06 -11.75 15.45
CA THR A 56 11.58 -11.88 14.06
C THR A 56 10.15 -12.42 13.98
N ALA A 57 9.55 -12.76 15.12
CA ALA A 57 8.22 -13.37 15.18
C ALA A 57 7.26 -12.55 16.05
N THR A 58 5.97 -12.59 15.70
CA THR A 58 4.91 -11.85 16.41
C THR A 58 4.69 -12.42 17.81
N GLU A 59 4.92 -13.72 17.99
CA GLU A 59 4.82 -14.44 19.26
C GLU A 59 5.78 -13.87 20.31
N GLN A 60 6.99 -13.47 19.89
CA GLN A 60 7.97 -12.83 20.77
C GLN A 60 7.50 -11.44 21.22
N ILE A 61 6.83 -10.69 20.33
CA ILE A 61 6.20 -9.40 20.67
C ILE A 61 5.06 -9.62 21.68
N GLN A 62 4.27 -10.69 21.51
CA GLN A 62 3.22 -11.06 22.46
C GLN A 62 3.78 -11.39 23.84
N GLN A 63 4.91 -12.11 23.92
CA GLN A 63 5.58 -12.39 25.21
C GLN A 63 6.06 -11.12 25.90
N VAL A 64 6.61 -10.16 25.16
CA VAL A 64 6.96 -8.84 25.69
C VAL A 64 5.70 -8.08 26.15
N ALA A 65 4.59 -8.19 25.42
CA ALA A 65 3.32 -7.59 25.84
C ALA A 65 2.79 -8.21 27.14
N SER A 66 2.75 -9.54 27.23
CA SER A 66 2.34 -10.28 28.43
C SER A 66 3.17 -9.87 29.64
N TYR A 67 4.50 -9.75 29.50
CA TYR A 67 5.36 -9.26 30.58
C TYR A 67 4.85 -7.95 31.19
N PHE A 68 4.52 -6.95 30.37
CA PHE A 68 4.05 -5.66 30.86
C PHE A 68 2.62 -5.70 31.41
N TRP A 69 1.74 -6.52 30.83
CA TRP A 69 0.38 -6.72 31.37
C TRP A 69 0.40 -7.44 32.73
N ASP A 70 1.30 -8.39 32.93
CA ASP A 70 1.41 -9.22 34.14
C ASP A 70 2.28 -8.57 35.23
N THR A 71 3.06 -7.54 34.89
CA THR A 71 3.95 -6.86 35.85
C THR A 71 3.13 -6.24 36.97
N LYS A 72 3.29 -6.79 38.19
CA LYS A 72 2.69 -6.28 39.41
C LYS A 72 3.40 -4.99 39.85
N GLY A 73 2.64 -3.99 40.27
CA GLY A 73 3.15 -2.69 40.71
C GLY A 73 2.45 -1.54 40.01
N ASP A 74 3.22 -0.56 39.55
CA ASP A 74 2.71 0.59 38.80
C ASP A 74 2.30 0.19 37.37
N SER A 75 1.03 -0.21 37.22
CA SER A 75 0.42 -0.55 35.94
C SER A 75 0.53 0.59 34.91
N GLY A 76 0.44 1.85 35.33
CA GLY A 76 0.58 2.99 34.42
C GLY A 76 1.96 3.04 33.77
N THR A 77 3.01 2.80 34.56
CA THR A 77 4.38 2.69 34.05
C THR A 77 4.55 1.49 33.12
N SER A 78 3.97 0.33 33.41
CA SER A 78 4.02 -0.85 32.54
C SER A 78 3.32 -0.62 31.19
N LEU A 79 2.11 -0.03 31.18
CA LEU A 79 1.38 0.31 29.97
C LEU A 79 2.15 1.32 29.12
N ARG A 80 2.75 2.34 29.75
CA ARG A 80 3.63 3.31 29.07
C ARG A 80 4.81 2.62 28.38
N ASN A 81 5.48 1.71 29.08
CA ASN A 81 6.67 1.03 28.56
C ASN A 81 6.31 0.07 27.41
N LEU A 82 5.16 -0.63 27.49
CA LEU A 82 4.64 -1.43 26.39
C LEU A 82 4.30 -0.57 25.18
N LEU A 83 3.64 0.58 25.37
CA LEU A 83 3.38 1.53 24.29
C LEU A 83 4.69 1.98 23.63
N ALA A 84 5.71 2.33 24.42
CA ALA A 84 7.02 2.72 23.92
C ALA A 84 7.65 1.64 23.02
N PHE A 85 7.56 0.39 23.43
CA PHE A 85 8.04 -0.77 22.66
C PHE A 85 7.29 -0.93 21.34
N LEU A 86 5.95 -0.93 21.38
CA LEU A 86 5.11 -1.13 20.18
C LEU A 86 5.26 0.00 19.18
N LEU A 87 5.29 1.27 19.63
CA LEU A 87 5.51 2.41 18.72
C LEU A 87 6.92 2.38 18.11
N SER A 88 7.93 1.99 18.88
CA SER A 88 9.30 1.81 18.35
C SER A 88 9.36 0.72 17.27
N HIS A 89 8.57 -0.35 17.43
CA HIS A 89 8.48 -1.45 16.48
C HIS A 89 7.69 -1.05 15.22
N TYR A 90 6.41 -0.68 15.34
CA TYR A 90 5.55 -0.48 14.17
C TYR A 90 5.86 0.77 13.36
N ALA A 91 6.34 1.82 14.03
CA ALA A 91 6.78 3.03 13.36
C ALA A 91 8.30 3.05 13.20
N LEU A 92 9.05 1.97 13.44
CA LEU A 92 10.52 1.89 13.28
C LEU A 92 11.29 3.03 13.99
N MET A 93 10.78 3.55 15.10
CA MET A 93 11.36 4.72 15.75
C MET A 93 12.57 4.37 16.62
N ARG A 94 13.45 5.36 16.83
CA ARG A 94 14.51 5.25 17.83
C ARG A 94 13.93 5.52 19.21
N GLY A 95 14.49 4.89 20.24
CA GLY A 95 14.03 5.10 21.61
C GLY A 95 14.03 6.56 22.05
N GLU A 96 15.00 7.37 21.62
CA GLU A 96 14.98 8.82 21.89
C GLU A 96 13.76 9.52 21.29
N SER A 97 13.48 9.29 20.01
CA SER A 97 12.33 9.88 19.32
C SER A 97 11.02 9.57 20.04
N VAL A 98 10.82 8.30 20.43
CA VAL A 98 9.57 7.90 21.12
C VAL A 98 9.43 8.56 22.51
N ARG A 99 10.53 8.72 23.25
CA ARG A 99 10.50 9.38 24.57
C ARG A 99 10.19 10.87 24.49
N MET A 100 10.58 11.50 23.38
CA MET A 100 10.41 12.94 23.18
C MET A 100 9.04 13.32 22.61
N LEU A 101 8.25 12.36 22.14
CA LEU A 101 6.92 12.60 21.59
C LEU A 101 6.02 13.34 22.58
N GLU A 102 5.39 14.38 22.07
CA GLU A 102 4.32 15.13 22.74
C GLU A 102 2.97 14.67 22.25
N LEU A 103 1.91 14.99 23.00
CA LEU A 103 0.55 14.72 22.55
C LEU A 103 0.24 15.49 21.25
N ALA A 104 0.77 16.70 21.11
CA ALA A 104 0.61 17.54 19.93
C ALA A 104 1.28 16.98 18.66
N ASP A 105 2.20 16.01 18.80
CA ASP A 105 2.82 15.32 17.67
C ASP A 105 1.93 14.24 17.05
N LEU A 106 0.81 13.89 17.71
CA LEU A 106 -0.04 12.76 17.36
C LEU A 106 -1.28 13.21 16.61
N HIS A 107 -1.55 12.54 15.50
CA HIS A 107 -2.84 12.62 14.81
C HIS A 107 -3.12 11.31 14.09
N SER A 108 -4.29 11.21 13.46
CA SER A 108 -4.59 10.08 12.58
C SER A 108 -5.11 10.54 11.23
N ILE A 109 -4.78 9.79 10.19
CA ILE A 109 -5.29 10.04 8.85
C ILE A 109 -6.02 8.81 8.29
N PRO A 110 -7.17 8.98 7.62
CA PRO A 110 -7.82 7.88 6.92
C PRO A 110 -6.96 7.42 5.74
N LEU A 111 -6.90 6.09 5.55
CA LEU A 111 -6.23 5.45 4.43
C LEU A 111 -7.28 4.83 3.52
N GLU A 112 -7.60 5.54 2.45
CA GLU A 112 -8.50 5.05 1.41
C GLU A 112 -7.95 3.78 0.74
N ASN A 113 -8.86 2.88 0.36
CA ASN A 113 -8.54 1.64 -0.37
C ASN A 113 -7.52 0.73 0.35
N ALA A 114 -7.49 0.76 1.68
CA ALA A 114 -6.60 -0.08 2.48
C ALA A 114 -7.07 -1.55 2.54
N GLY A 115 -8.39 -1.76 2.58
CA GLY A 115 -9.04 -3.07 2.65
C GLY A 115 -10.53 -2.97 2.95
N TYR A 116 -11.04 -3.89 3.76
CA TYR A 116 -12.48 -4.11 3.98
C TYR A 116 -13.07 -3.21 5.06
N ASN A 117 -12.30 -2.88 6.11
CA ASN A 117 -12.71 -1.91 7.11
C ASN A 117 -12.12 -0.53 6.80
N PRO A 118 -12.75 0.56 7.29
CA PRO A 118 -12.09 1.85 7.39
C PRO A 118 -10.73 1.71 8.09
N CYS A 119 -9.69 2.16 7.42
CA CYS A 119 -8.32 2.10 7.94
C CYS A 119 -7.86 3.51 8.29
N ARG A 120 -7.26 3.67 9.46
CA ARG A 120 -6.56 4.90 9.84
C ARG A 120 -5.11 4.60 10.15
N ALA A 121 -4.22 5.45 9.68
CA ALA A 121 -2.85 5.48 10.16
C ALA A 121 -2.79 6.30 11.45
N LEU A 122 -2.13 5.76 12.48
CA LEU A 122 -1.64 6.59 13.58
C LEU A 122 -0.36 7.25 13.10
N VAL A 123 -0.29 8.58 13.21
CA VAL A 123 0.81 9.38 12.71
C VAL A 123 1.47 10.09 13.88
N MET A 124 2.79 10.00 13.93
CA MET A 124 3.66 10.64 14.93
C MET A 124 4.63 11.55 14.17
N VAL A 125 4.50 12.85 14.38
CA VAL A 125 5.40 13.84 13.82
C VAL A 125 6.64 13.94 14.70
N MET A 126 7.82 13.98 14.09
CA MET A 126 9.09 14.11 14.78
C MET A 126 9.83 15.29 14.17
N ARG A 127 10.03 16.34 14.97
CA ARG A 127 10.86 17.49 14.58
C ARG A 127 12.27 17.41 15.15
N GLN A 128 12.53 16.46 16.04
CA GLN A 128 13.79 16.32 16.76
C GLN A 128 14.23 14.86 16.89
N GLY A 129 15.54 14.65 16.95
CA GLY A 129 16.16 13.35 17.25
C GLY A 129 17.63 13.32 16.86
N LYS A 130 18.37 12.28 17.29
CA LYS A 130 19.83 12.15 17.04
C LYS A 130 20.29 12.43 15.60
N THR A 131 19.52 12.05 14.58
CA THR A 131 19.85 12.30 13.15
C THR A 131 19.17 13.53 12.55
N ASN A 132 18.27 14.16 13.30
CA ASN A 132 17.48 15.30 12.89
C ASN A 132 17.81 16.51 13.78
N GLN A 133 19.04 17.01 13.64
CA GLN A 133 19.55 18.15 14.40
C GLN A 133 19.05 19.50 13.86
N VAL A 134 18.33 19.51 12.73
CA VAL A 134 17.94 20.74 11.99
C VAL A 134 16.42 20.94 11.99
N GLY A 135 15.67 20.23 12.84
CA GLY A 135 14.23 20.51 12.95
C GLY A 135 13.36 19.96 11.81
N ARG A 136 13.86 19.02 10.98
CA ARG A 136 13.12 18.54 9.80
C ARG A 136 11.85 17.81 10.24
N VAL A 137 10.77 17.95 9.48
CA VAL A 137 9.56 17.17 9.75
C VAL A 137 9.78 15.74 9.25
N GLU A 138 9.99 14.82 10.19
CA GLU A 138 9.96 13.38 9.95
C GLU A 138 8.64 12.80 10.45
N VAL A 139 8.15 11.75 9.80
CA VAL A 139 6.88 11.13 10.15
C VAL A 139 7.09 9.64 10.42
N GLY A 140 6.68 9.19 11.60
CA GLY A 140 6.47 7.80 11.93
C GLY A 140 4.99 7.48 11.78
N ALA A 141 4.64 6.31 11.26
CA ALA A 141 3.25 5.92 11.17
C ALA A 141 3.07 4.40 11.27
N CYS A 142 1.91 3.97 11.74
CA CYS A 142 1.53 2.56 11.77
C CYS A 142 0.02 2.36 11.54
N MET A 143 -0.35 1.15 11.12
CA MET A 143 -1.74 0.70 10.98
C MET A 143 -2.17 -0.12 12.19
N ARG A 144 -3.48 -0.20 12.44
CA ARG A 144 -4.04 -1.02 13.52
C ARG A 144 -3.70 -2.49 13.25
N HIS A 145 -3.13 -3.15 14.24
CA HIS A 145 -2.67 -4.53 14.11
C HIS A 145 -3.85 -5.52 14.14
N LYS A 146 -3.82 -6.59 13.33
CA LYS A 146 -4.88 -7.61 13.32
C LYS A 146 -5.03 -8.35 14.65
N ASN A 147 -3.92 -8.61 15.34
CA ASN A 147 -3.90 -9.17 16.69
C ASN A 147 -3.98 -8.05 17.74
N VAL A 148 -4.97 -8.13 18.62
CA VAL A 148 -5.23 -7.16 19.70
C VAL A 148 -4.12 -7.08 20.75
N ARG A 149 -3.43 -8.19 21.05
CA ARG A 149 -2.39 -8.28 22.09
C ARG A 149 -1.20 -7.34 21.86
N VAL A 150 -0.95 -7.04 20.59
CA VAL A 150 0.22 -6.26 20.15
C VAL A 150 -0.21 -5.04 19.35
N CYS A 151 -1.47 -4.60 19.48
CA CYS A 151 -2.01 -3.48 18.72
C CYS A 151 -1.50 -2.14 19.25
N GLY A 152 -0.70 -1.41 18.46
CA GLY A 152 -0.19 -0.09 18.83
C GLY A 152 -1.28 0.95 19.08
N HIS A 153 -2.33 0.99 18.25
CA HIS A 153 -3.47 1.90 18.42
C HIS A 153 -4.28 1.58 19.68
N GLY A 154 -4.53 0.29 19.92
CA GLY A 154 -5.21 -0.17 21.13
C GLY A 154 -4.42 0.18 22.38
N MET A 155 -3.10 -0.05 22.35
CA MET A 155 -2.23 0.28 23.47
C MET A 155 -2.17 1.78 23.74
N LEU A 156 -2.16 2.61 22.69
CA LEU A 156 -2.24 4.07 22.84
C LEU A 156 -3.55 4.47 23.53
N ALA A 157 -4.68 3.93 23.07
CA ALA A 157 -5.99 4.23 23.64
C ALA A 157 -6.07 3.83 25.13
N ILE A 158 -5.61 2.62 25.46
CA ILE A 158 -5.56 2.09 26.83
C ILE A 158 -4.68 2.95 27.73
N TYR A 159 -3.50 3.37 27.24
CA TYR A 159 -2.59 4.17 28.05
C TYR A 159 -3.11 5.59 28.30
N LEU A 160 -3.71 6.24 27.30
CA LEU A 160 -4.34 7.55 27.49
C LEU A 160 -5.57 7.45 28.41
N PHE A 161 -6.36 6.39 28.27
CA PHE A 161 -7.45 6.08 29.21
C PHE A 161 -6.92 5.91 30.63
N TRP A 162 -5.86 5.13 30.82
CA TRP A 162 -5.24 4.96 32.13
C TRP A 162 -4.87 6.31 32.75
N ARG A 163 -4.19 7.19 31.99
CA ARG A 163 -3.79 8.51 32.48
C ARG A 163 -4.98 9.33 32.99
N TRP A 164 -6.02 9.47 32.17
CA TRP A 164 -7.07 10.45 32.46
C TRP A 164 -8.28 9.89 33.22
N HIS A 165 -8.50 8.58 33.18
CA HIS A 165 -9.63 7.92 33.86
C HIS A 165 -9.21 7.19 35.13
N VAL A 166 -7.98 6.66 35.19
CA VAL A 166 -7.53 5.79 36.30
C VAL A 166 -6.51 6.48 37.20
N ASP A 167 -5.48 7.10 36.61
CA ASP A 167 -4.38 7.76 37.33
C ASP A 167 -4.79 9.15 37.87
N GLY A 168 -5.95 9.67 37.42
CA GLY A 168 -6.47 10.98 37.84
C GLY A 168 -5.72 12.16 37.25
N GLU A 169 -4.96 11.97 36.16
CA GLU A 169 -4.34 13.07 35.44
C GLU A 169 -5.42 13.91 34.74
N ASN A 170 -5.31 15.24 34.83
CA ASN A 170 -6.24 16.13 34.14
C ASN A 170 -6.21 15.89 32.62
N PHE A 171 -7.39 15.94 32.00
CA PHE A 171 -7.51 15.94 30.55
C PHE A 171 -6.81 17.19 29.97
N PRO A 172 -6.18 17.11 28.78
CA PRO A 172 -5.47 18.26 28.21
C PRO A 172 -6.37 19.49 28.02
N ASP A 173 -5.82 20.67 28.28
CA ASP A 173 -6.46 21.97 28.09
C ASP A 173 -6.11 22.52 26.70
N PHE A 174 -7.11 22.63 25.83
CA PHE A 174 -6.94 23.12 24.46
C PHE A 174 -7.20 24.61 24.30
N THR A 175 -7.35 25.38 25.39
CA THR A 175 -7.58 26.84 25.33
C THR A 175 -6.50 27.54 24.52
N SER A 176 -5.23 27.18 24.74
CA SER A 176 -4.09 27.67 23.97
C SER A 176 -3.04 26.58 23.77
N SER A 177 -2.22 26.70 22.72
CA SER A 177 -1.13 25.77 22.41
C SER A 177 -0.16 25.60 23.60
N SER A 178 0.11 26.66 24.36
CA SER A 178 0.98 26.61 25.56
C SER A 178 0.42 25.77 26.71
N CYS A 179 -0.89 25.51 26.75
CA CYS A 179 -1.50 24.69 27.80
C CYS A 179 -1.25 23.18 27.61
N TRP A 180 -0.92 22.72 26.39
CA TRP A 180 -0.89 21.28 26.11
C TRP A 180 0.23 20.78 25.21
N TYR A 181 0.94 21.64 24.46
CA TYR A 181 2.01 21.20 23.56
C TYR A 181 3.14 20.48 24.29
N ASP A 182 3.50 20.94 25.49
CA ASP A 182 4.59 20.35 26.27
C ASP A 182 4.22 19.01 26.94
N LEU A 183 2.94 18.60 26.86
CA LEU A 183 2.49 17.34 27.46
C LEU A 183 3.11 16.16 26.71
N LYS A 184 3.93 15.38 27.41
CA LYS A 184 4.57 14.20 26.85
C LYS A 184 3.56 13.10 26.65
N LEU A 185 3.71 12.37 25.54
CA LEU A 185 3.04 11.09 25.37
C LEU A 185 3.53 10.14 26.47
N LEU A 186 4.84 9.89 26.55
CA LEU A 186 5.43 9.00 27.55
C LEU A 186 5.94 9.78 28.77
N LYS A 187 5.01 10.29 29.58
CA LYS A 187 5.32 11.06 30.80
C LYS A 187 6.08 10.23 31.84
N THR A 188 6.77 10.89 32.78
CA THR A 188 7.38 10.24 33.94
C THR A 188 6.91 10.87 35.25
N GLY A 189 6.51 10.01 36.20
CA GLY A 189 5.95 10.47 37.47
C GLY A 189 4.64 11.26 37.28
N LYS A 190 4.40 12.23 38.16
CA LYS A 190 3.16 13.03 38.19
C LYS A 190 3.16 14.21 37.23
N ASP A 191 4.33 14.68 36.81
CA ASP A 191 4.48 15.83 35.93
C ASP A 191 4.35 15.37 34.46
N PRO A 192 3.27 15.72 33.75
CA PRO A 192 3.01 15.25 32.40
C PRO A 192 3.95 15.87 31.36
N THR A 193 4.69 16.93 31.70
CA THR A 193 5.63 17.62 30.79
C THR A 193 7.01 16.97 30.75
N LYS A 194 7.31 16.09 31.73
CA LYS A 194 8.62 15.45 31.84
C LYS A 194 8.69 14.14 31.06
N PRO A 195 9.64 14.00 30.12
CA PRO A 195 9.80 12.77 29.36
C PRO A 195 10.42 11.68 30.25
N MET A 196 10.12 10.42 29.94
CA MET A 196 10.81 9.30 30.55
C MET A 196 12.33 9.34 30.28
N SER A 197 13.15 8.97 31.27
CA SER A 197 14.61 8.98 31.10
C SER A 197 15.09 7.81 30.23
N TYR A 198 16.30 7.94 29.66
CA TYR A 198 16.93 6.85 28.91
C TYR A 198 17.10 5.60 29.76
N LYS A 199 17.58 5.74 31.00
CA LYS A 199 17.84 4.63 31.92
C LYS A 199 16.56 3.86 32.23
N VAL A 200 15.47 4.57 32.56
CA VAL A 200 14.17 3.94 32.84
C VAL A 200 13.66 3.17 31.62
N HIS A 201 13.72 3.77 30.43
CA HIS A 201 13.34 3.09 29.19
C HIS A 201 14.22 1.85 28.94
N HIS A 202 15.54 2.01 29.04
CA HIS A 202 16.50 0.94 28.81
C HIS A 202 16.28 -0.25 29.74
N ASP A 203 16.13 -0.01 31.03
CA ASP A 203 16.01 -1.05 32.05
C ASP A 203 14.68 -1.80 31.92
N ALA A 204 13.58 -1.08 31.64
CA ALA A 204 12.27 -1.68 31.39
C ALA A 204 12.29 -2.63 30.17
N ILE A 205 12.82 -2.17 29.04
CA ILE A 205 12.89 -2.99 27.82
C ILE A 205 13.88 -4.14 28.00
N SER A 206 15.00 -3.93 28.69
CA SER A 206 15.97 -5.01 28.95
C SER A 206 15.35 -6.14 29.77
N SER A 207 14.57 -5.81 30.79
CA SER A 207 13.85 -6.81 31.60
C SER A 207 12.81 -7.56 30.78
N ALA A 208 12.03 -6.87 29.96
CA ALA A 208 11.03 -7.49 29.11
C ALA A 208 11.65 -8.42 28.04
N LEU A 209 12.75 -8.00 27.41
CA LEU A 209 13.48 -8.85 26.45
C LEU A 209 14.06 -10.09 27.15
N LYS A 210 14.61 -9.94 28.35
CA LYS A 210 15.13 -11.07 29.14
C LYS A 210 14.01 -12.06 29.47
N TYR A 211 12.84 -11.57 29.88
CA TYR A 211 11.67 -12.40 30.15
C TYR A 211 11.22 -13.18 28.91
N ALA A 212 11.19 -12.53 27.75
CA ALA A 212 10.82 -13.17 26.48
C ALA A 212 11.94 -14.04 25.86
N GLY A 213 13.09 -14.22 26.54
CA GLY A 213 14.23 -14.97 26.00
C GLY A 213 14.88 -14.34 24.77
N ILE A 214 14.64 -13.05 24.53
CA ILE A 214 15.14 -12.32 23.36
C ILE A 214 16.55 -11.81 23.64
N ARG A 215 17.52 -12.28 22.85
CA ARG A 215 18.89 -11.79 22.86
C ARG A 215 18.99 -10.60 21.92
N SER A 216 19.48 -9.47 22.42
CA SER A 216 19.65 -8.27 21.61
C SER A 216 20.74 -7.38 22.16
N LYS A 217 21.62 -6.89 21.28
CA LYS A 217 22.64 -5.87 21.58
C LYS A 217 21.97 -4.53 21.81
N ALA A 218 21.00 -4.18 20.95
CA ALA A 218 20.19 -2.99 21.12
C ALA A 218 19.12 -3.20 22.21
N LYS A 219 18.84 -2.17 23.02
CA LYS A 219 17.71 -2.19 23.97
C LYS A 219 16.61 -1.23 23.52
N THR A 220 16.80 0.06 23.73
CA THR A 220 15.81 1.12 23.42
C THR A 220 15.50 1.31 21.93
N HIS A 221 16.22 0.65 21.02
CA HIS A 221 15.96 0.70 19.58
C HIS A 221 15.89 -0.69 18.93
N VAL A 222 15.72 -1.75 19.74
CA VAL A 222 15.53 -3.13 19.24
C VAL A 222 14.33 -3.23 18.29
N GLY A 223 13.27 -2.47 18.56
CA GLY A 223 12.05 -2.45 17.75
C GLY A 223 12.29 -1.93 16.34
N ARG A 224 13.18 -0.96 16.18
CA ARG A 224 13.55 -0.44 14.85
C ARG A 224 14.24 -1.49 13.99
N GLY A 225 15.21 -2.22 14.55
CA GLY A 225 15.91 -3.28 13.83
C GLY A 225 14.98 -4.47 13.54
N SER A 226 14.32 -4.96 14.57
CA SER A 226 13.43 -6.14 14.49
C SER A 226 12.22 -5.89 13.61
N GLY A 227 11.58 -4.72 13.71
CA GLY A 227 10.49 -4.32 12.83
C GLY A 227 10.93 -4.24 11.37
N SER A 228 12.11 -3.72 11.08
CA SER A 228 12.59 -3.65 9.69
C SER A 228 12.78 -5.04 9.09
N ARG A 229 13.35 -5.97 9.86
CA ARG A 229 13.49 -7.38 9.44
C ARG A 229 12.14 -8.07 9.28
N MET A 230 11.20 -7.85 10.19
CA MET A 230 9.86 -8.44 10.08
C MET A 230 9.08 -7.89 8.88
N ALA A 231 9.25 -6.61 8.54
CA ALA A 231 8.68 -6.05 7.31
C ALA A 231 9.28 -6.71 6.06
N ASP A 232 10.59 -6.94 6.04
CA ASP A 232 11.30 -7.61 4.93
C ASP A 232 10.85 -9.07 4.78
N LEU A 233 10.85 -9.83 5.88
CA LEU A 233 10.35 -11.21 5.91
C LEU A 233 8.87 -11.33 5.54
N GLY A 234 8.07 -10.31 5.85
CA GLY A 234 6.66 -10.24 5.47
C GLY A 234 6.42 -9.68 4.06
N GLY A 235 7.47 -9.55 3.24
CA GLY A 235 7.37 -9.23 1.82
C GLY A 235 7.19 -7.74 1.50
N ALA A 236 7.49 -6.83 2.43
CA ALA A 236 7.55 -5.41 2.12
C ALA A 236 8.85 -5.08 1.37
N SER A 237 8.74 -4.29 0.30
CA SER A 237 9.89 -3.86 -0.48
C SER A 237 10.85 -3.00 0.34
N GLU A 238 12.15 -3.17 0.08
CA GLU A 238 13.21 -2.41 0.74
C GLU A 238 12.96 -0.89 0.65
N SER A 239 12.41 -0.41 -0.47
CA SER A 239 12.06 1.01 -0.64
C SER A 239 11.03 1.49 0.38
N GLN A 240 9.98 0.71 0.66
CA GLN A 240 8.95 1.04 1.63
C GLN A 240 9.48 0.95 3.06
N ILE A 241 10.33 -0.03 3.34
CA ILE A 241 11.01 -0.18 4.63
C ILE A 241 11.96 1.01 4.87
N ARG A 242 12.71 1.46 3.87
CA ARG A 242 13.59 2.63 3.98
C ARG A 242 12.82 3.93 4.19
N ARG A 243 11.66 4.08 3.54
CA ARG A 243 10.75 5.22 3.74
C ARG A 243 10.14 5.21 5.14
N LEU A 244 9.58 4.07 5.57
CA LEU A 244 9.07 3.91 6.94
C LEU A 244 10.20 4.09 7.94
N GLY A 245 11.41 3.64 7.59
CA GLY A 245 12.66 3.73 8.32
C GLY A 245 13.24 5.15 8.40
N ARG A 246 12.77 6.09 7.58
CA ARG A 246 13.39 7.43 7.34
C ARG A 246 14.90 7.33 7.14
N TRP A 247 15.33 6.38 6.33
CA TRP A 247 16.74 6.22 5.94
C TRP A 247 17.05 6.89 4.60
N ASN A 248 16.04 7.42 3.92
CA ASN A 248 16.21 8.07 2.63
C ASN A 248 16.74 9.50 2.78
N ASN A 249 17.78 9.81 2.00
CA ASN A 249 18.41 11.14 1.98
C ASN A 249 17.93 12.03 0.81
N GLN A 250 17.08 11.52 -0.07
CA GLN A 250 16.71 12.20 -1.32
C GLN A 250 15.71 13.35 -1.09
N SER A 251 15.94 14.48 -1.76
CA SER A 251 15.18 15.73 -1.59
C SER A 251 13.71 15.65 -2.03
N MET A 252 13.39 14.78 -2.99
CA MET A 252 12.04 14.66 -3.56
C MET A 252 11.01 14.11 -2.55
N GLU A 253 11.42 13.13 -1.73
CA GLU A 253 10.56 12.57 -0.68
C GLU A 253 10.33 13.56 0.47
N LYS A 254 11.26 14.50 0.68
CA LYS A 254 11.20 15.48 1.77
C LYS A 254 10.21 16.62 1.51
N CYS A 255 9.82 16.86 0.26
CA CYS A 255 9.02 18.03 -0.13
C CYS A 255 7.69 17.69 -0.85
N TYR A 256 7.56 16.51 -1.48
CA TYR A 256 6.41 16.24 -2.36
C TYR A 256 5.69 14.91 -2.13
N LEU A 257 6.33 13.93 -1.46
CA LEU A 257 5.72 12.62 -1.20
C LEU A 257 5.19 12.55 0.24
N THR A 258 4.00 13.10 0.45
CA THR A 258 3.21 12.97 1.69
C THR A 258 2.63 11.57 1.89
N SER A 259 2.85 10.64 0.96
CA SER A 259 2.25 9.31 1.01
C SER A 259 2.97 8.41 2.02
N LEU A 260 2.25 8.01 3.07
CA LEU A 260 2.76 7.03 4.03
C LEU A 260 3.16 5.70 3.34
N PRO A 261 4.19 5.00 3.82
CA PRO A 261 4.64 3.73 3.25
C PRO A 261 3.68 2.58 3.63
N ARG A 262 2.51 2.58 2.97
CA ARG A 262 1.35 1.72 3.31
C ARG A 262 1.65 0.22 3.22
N GLU A 263 2.61 -0.18 2.40
CA GLU A 263 3.01 -1.59 2.25
C GLU A 263 3.72 -2.08 3.51
N ALA A 264 4.81 -1.43 3.91
CA ALA A 264 5.54 -1.76 5.14
C ALA A 264 4.67 -1.64 6.40
N MET A 265 3.84 -0.58 6.50
CA MET A 265 2.92 -0.41 7.63
C MET A 265 1.90 -1.54 7.74
N ARG A 266 1.45 -2.07 6.60
CA ARG A 266 0.45 -3.13 6.53
C ARG A 266 1.04 -4.48 6.87
N THR A 267 2.21 -4.80 6.32
CA THR A 267 2.98 -5.99 6.68
C THR A 267 3.22 -6.05 8.19
N LEU A 268 3.66 -4.94 8.77
CA LEU A 268 3.89 -4.84 10.22
C LEU A 268 2.60 -4.90 11.04
N ALA A 269 1.45 -4.53 10.48
CA ALA A 269 0.15 -4.71 11.13
C ALA A 269 -0.37 -6.17 11.06
N GLY A 270 0.41 -7.09 10.48
CA GLY A 270 0.12 -8.52 10.39
C GLY A 270 -0.66 -8.91 9.14
N PHE A 271 -0.81 -8.02 8.16
CA PHE A 271 -1.53 -8.28 6.92
C PHE A 271 -0.57 -8.60 5.77
N ASP A 272 -1.09 -9.23 4.72
CA ASP A 272 -0.34 -9.41 3.47
C ASP A 272 0.06 -8.05 2.89
N SER A 273 1.25 -7.95 2.28
CA SER A 273 1.79 -6.68 1.76
C SER A 273 0.97 -6.09 0.61
N SER A 274 0.15 -6.92 -0.08
CA SER A 274 -0.71 -6.51 -1.19
C SER A 274 -1.75 -5.47 -0.81
N ARG A 275 -2.22 -4.72 -1.82
CA ARG A 275 -3.28 -3.72 -1.65
C ARG A 275 -4.63 -4.40 -1.39
N GLY A 276 -5.43 -3.84 -0.47
CA GLY A 276 -6.77 -4.32 -0.16
C GLY A 276 -6.87 -5.41 0.92
N SER A 277 -5.76 -5.86 1.50
CA SER A 277 -5.73 -6.95 2.50
C SER A 277 -6.07 -6.53 3.94
N TYR A 278 -6.30 -5.24 4.22
CA TYR A 278 -6.56 -4.78 5.59
C TYR A 278 -7.96 -5.17 6.07
N PHE A 279 -8.02 -5.94 7.16
CA PHE A 279 -9.27 -6.31 7.81
C PHE A 279 -9.05 -6.54 9.31
N VAL A 280 -9.78 -5.82 10.16
CA VAL A 280 -9.73 -5.99 11.61
C VAL A 280 -11.11 -6.44 12.06
N ALA A 281 -11.27 -7.73 12.34
CA ALA A 281 -12.56 -8.31 12.69
C ALA A 281 -13.27 -7.58 13.84
N ARG A 282 -12.53 -7.23 14.90
CA ARG A 282 -13.05 -6.46 16.04
C ARG A 282 -13.44 -5.01 15.71
N ALA A 283 -13.12 -4.51 14.53
CA ALA A 283 -13.58 -3.20 14.05
C ALA A 283 -15.00 -3.24 13.47
N SER A 284 -15.53 -4.43 13.17
CA SER A 284 -16.85 -4.60 12.55
C SER A 284 -18.01 -4.42 13.53
N ALA A 285 -17.76 -4.47 14.84
CA ALA A 285 -18.76 -4.17 15.86
C ALA A 285 -18.63 -2.71 16.31
N GLU A 286 -19.71 -1.94 16.17
CA GLU A 286 -19.77 -0.55 16.60
C GLU A 286 -20.19 -0.46 18.08
N PRO A 287 -19.39 0.20 18.95
CA PRO A 287 -19.79 0.40 20.33
C PRO A 287 -20.99 1.35 20.46
N PRO A 288 -21.92 1.10 21.41
CA PRO A 288 -23.03 2.01 21.71
C PRO A 288 -22.57 3.44 22.04
N GLN A 289 -23.33 4.44 21.57
CA GLN A 289 -23.00 5.86 21.80
C GLN A 289 -22.93 6.24 23.28
N CYS A 290 -23.72 5.59 24.14
CA CYS A 290 -23.69 5.81 25.59
C CYS A 290 -22.35 5.40 26.22
N LEU A 291 -21.69 4.36 25.70
CA LEU A 291 -20.35 3.96 26.15
C LEU A 291 -19.28 4.87 25.55
N LEU A 292 -19.41 5.24 24.27
CA LEU A 292 -18.45 6.12 23.61
C LEU A 292 -18.30 7.46 24.33
N ARG A 293 -19.40 8.07 24.78
CA ARG A 293 -19.39 9.35 25.52
C ARG A 293 -18.80 9.24 26.92
N GLN A 294 -18.77 8.05 27.52
CA GLN A 294 -18.12 7.84 28.81
C GLN A 294 -16.59 7.80 28.69
N ILE A 295 -16.05 7.49 27.51
CA ILE A 295 -14.60 7.55 27.26
C ILE A 295 -14.21 8.98 26.89
N PHE A 296 -13.27 9.57 27.62
CA PHE A 296 -12.80 10.96 27.42
C PHE A 296 -13.94 12.00 27.38
N PRO A 297 -14.78 12.13 28.42
CA PRO A 297 -16.04 12.90 28.37
C PRO A 297 -15.89 14.38 28.00
N GLN A 298 -14.70 14.96 28.18
CA GLN A 298 -14.39 16.34 27.80
C GLN A 298 -14.16 16.54 26.29
N LEU A 299 -14.10 15.47 25.48
CA LEU A 299 -13.70 15.57 24.08
C LEU A 299 -14.66 16.45 23.27
N GLU A 300 -15.97 16.20 23.34
CA GLU A 300 -16.97 16.96 22.58
C GLU A 300 -16.98 18.43 22.99
N MET A 301 -16.77 18.73 24.28
CA MET A 301 -16.65 20.09 24.77
C MET A 301 -15.50 20.83 24.07
N TRP A 302 -14.33 20.19 23.95
CA TRP A 302 -13.18 20.79 23.27
C TRP A 302 -13.32 20.86 21.76
N GLN A 303 -13.96 19.87 21.13
CA GLN A 303 -14.32 19.93 19.71
C GLN A 303 -15.25 21.11 19.43
N GLN A 304 -16.25 21.33 20.29
CA GLN A 304 -17.17 22.45 20.19
C GLN A 304 -16.46 23.79 20.47
N ALA A 305 -15.60 23.88 21.49
CA ALA A 305 -14.84 25.08 21.80
C ALA A 305 -13.93 25.51 20.63
N LEU A 306 -13.33 24.56 19.91
CA LEU A 306 -12.62 24.86 18.66
C LEU A 306 -13.59 25.28 17.54
N ALA A 307 -14.71 24.59 17.34
CA ALA A 307 -15.66 24.97 16.29
C ALA A 307 -16.21 26.40 16.46
N ASP A 308 -16.46 26.80 17.71
CA ASP A 308 -17.03 28.11 18.08
C ASP A 308 -15.99 29.23 18.16
N GLY A 309 -14.69 28.90 18.04
CA GLY A 309 -13.60 29.89 18.19
C GLY A 309 -13.31 30.30 19.64
N ASN A 310 -13.81 29.55 20.61
CA ASN A 310 -13.56 29.77 22.05
C ASN A 310 -12.22 29.18 22.53
N ALA A 311 -11.53 28.43 21.66
CA ALA A 311 -10.19 27.91 21.86
C ALA A 311 -9.29 28.26 20.66
N GLU A 312 -7.96 28.29 20.87
CA GLU A 312 -7.00 28.59 19.81
C GLU A 312 -7.13 27.65 18.60
N GLN A 313 -7.30 28.22 17.40
CA GLN A 313 -7.40 27.47 16.16
C GLN A 313 -6.05 26.84 15.79
N SER A 314 -5.82 25.62 16.26
CA SER A 314 -4.62 24.85 15.95
C SER A 314 -4.94 23.58 15.14
N ILE A 315 -4.19 23.38 14.06
CA ILE A 315 -4.24 22.14 13.25
C ILE A 315 -3.90 20.92 14.13
N ALA A 316 -2.96 21.07 15.07
CA ALA A 316 -2.58 20.00 15.98
C ALA A 316 -3.72 19.64 16.93
N ALA A 317 -4.45 20.64 17.45
CA ALA A 317 -5.58 20.41 18.33
C ALA A 317 -6.71 19.64 17.61
N GLY A 318 -7.10 20.09 16.41
CA GLY A 318 -8.07 19.37 15.59
C GLY A 318 -7.65 17.94 15.26
N GLY A 319 -6.40 17.75 14.81
CA GLY A 319 -5.87 16.42 14.47
C GLY A 319 -5.77 15.46 15.66
N PHE A 320 -5.47 15.97 16.85
CA PHE A 320 -5.39 15.17 18.07
C PHE A 320 -6.78 14.83 18.63
N LEU A 321 -7.73 15.77 18.64
CA LEU A 321 -9.10 15.50 19.06
C LEU A 321 -9.80 14.48 18.13
N ASP A 322 -9.55 14.56 16.82
CA ASP A 322 -10.00 13.55 15.86
C ASP A 322 -9.38 12.17 16.13
N LEU A 323 -8.10 12.14 16.51
CA LEU A 323 -7.45 10.91 16.95
C LEU A 323 -8.13 10.36 18.22
N LEU A 324 -8.39 11.20 19.23
CA LEU A 324 -9.06 10.76 20.45
C LEU A 324 -10.47 10.21 20.17
N GLN A 325 -11.24 10.85 19.27
CA GLN A 325 -12.56 10.37 18.86
C GLN A 325 -12.47 8.97 18.26
N TYR A 326 -11.47 8.73 17.41
CA TYR A 326 -11.19 7.40 16.88
C TYR A 326 -10.76 6.41 17.99
N LEU A 327 -9.87 6.82 18.91
CA LEU A 327 -9.38 5.96 19.98
C LEU A 327 -10.48 5.56 20.98
N ARG A 328 -11.54 6.36 21.19
CA ARG A 328 -12.74 5.98 21.96
C ARG A 328 -13.37 4.69 21.44
N THR A 329 -13.45 4.56 20.12
CA THR A 329 -13.99 3.36 19.48
C THR A 329 -13.02 2.19 19.64
N VAL A 330 -11.73 2.45 19.40
CA VAL A 330 -10.69 1.41 19.47
C VAL A 330 -10.58 0.78 20.86
N ILE A 331 -10.61 1.58 21.93
CA ILE A 331 -10.48 1.03 23.29
C ILE A 331 -11.64 0.10 23.64
N LEU A 332 -12.89 0.46 23.30
CA LEU A 332 -14.05 -0.39 23.58
C LEU A 332 -14.01 -1.69 22.77
N GLN A 333 -13.60 -1.61 21.50
CA GLN A 333 -13.43 -2.79 20.64
C GLN A 333 -12.29 -3.71 21.12
N ASP A 334 -11.16 -3.15 21.54
CA ASP A 334 -9.99 -3.92 21.99
C ASP A 334 -10.21 -4.47 23.42
N ALA A 335 -10.94 -3.76 24.28
CA ALA A 335 -11.23 -4.15 25.67
C ALA A 335 -11.99 -5.48 25.77
N ILE A 336 -12.88 -5.80 24.82
CA ILE A 336 -13.60 -7.09 24.73
C ILE A 336 -12.61 -8.26 24.93
N PHE A 337 -11.53 -8.24 24.17
CA PHE A 337 -10.53 -9.31 24.17
C PHE A 337 -9.48 -9.12 25.25
N LEU A 338 -9.02 -7.89 25.49
CA LEU A 338 -7.97 -7.61 26.46
C LEU A 338 -8.40 -7.91 27.91
N GLN A 339 -9.70 -7.78 28.22
CA GLN A 339 -10.26 -8.15 29.51
C GLN A 339 -10.16 -9.65 29.76
N ASP A 340 -10.44 -10.49 28.75
CA ASP A 340 -10.32 -11.96 28.87
C ASP A 340 -8.87 -12.42 28.92
N LEU A 341 -7.99 -11.70 28.23
CA LEU A 341 -6.56 -12.00 28.19
C LEU A 341 -5.82 -11.61 29.47
N ASN A 342 -6.24 -10.52 30.12
CA ASN A 342 -5.57 -9.97 31.30
C ASN A 342 -6.58 -9.63 32.42
N PRO A 343 -7.38 -10.58 32.90
CA PRO A 343 -8.55 -10.30 33.75
C PRO A 343 -8.19 -9.68 35.11
N SER A 344 -6.99 -9.94 35.60
CA SER A 344 -6.50 -9.41 36.88
C SER A 344 -6.04 -7.95 36.82
N HIS A 345 -5.90 -7.37 35.62
CA HIS A 345 -5.35 -6.04 35.46
C HIS A 345 -6.26 -4.96 36.08
N PRO A 346 -5.74 -3.99 36.87
CA PRO A 346 -6.56 -3.02 37.59
C PRO A 346 -7.46 -2.14 36.72
N LEU A 347 -7.10 -1.96 35.44
CA LEU A 347 -7.90 -1.22 34.45
C LEU A 347 -9.37 -1.68 34.41
N TRP A 348 -9.60 -2.99 34.51
CA TRP A 348 -10.94 -3.57 34.39
C TRP A 348 -11.81 -3.36 35.62
N ARG A 349 -11.28 -2.75 36.69
CA ARG A 349 -12.04 -2.32 37.86
C ARG A 349 -12.76 -0.99 37.63
N HIS A 350 -12.45 -0.30 36.54
CA HIS A 350 -13.12 0.95 36.19
C HIS A 350 -14.60 0.69 35.85
N HIS A 351 -15.50 1.53 36.37
CA HIS A 351 -16.95 1.32 36.32
C HIS A 351 -17.49 1.10 34.88
N ILE A 352 -16.90 1.76 33.89
CA ILE A 352 -17.27 1.59 32.46
C ILE A 352 -17.15 0.13 32.02
N PHE A 353 -16.06 -0.56 32.38
CA PHE A 353 -15.82 -1.96 31.98
C PHE A 353 -16.55 -2.98 32.87
N GLN A 354 -17.19 -2.51 33.95
CA GLN A 354 -18.05 -3.30 34.84
C GLN A 354 -19.54 -3.04 34.58
N SER A 355 -19.87 -2.09 33.70
CA SER A 355 -21.24 -1.68 33.40
C SER A 355 -22.01 -2.78 32.65
N HIS A 356 -23.34 -2.78 32.84
CA HIS A 356 -24.23 -3.69 32.12
C HIS A 356 -24.18 -3.42 30.61
N GLU A 357 -24.08 -2.15 30.22
CA GLU A 357 -23.98 -1.70 28.83
C GLU A 357 -22.73 -2.27 28.15
N PHE A 358 -21.58 -2.25 28.84
CA PHE A 358 -20.35 -2.83 28.29
C PHE A 358 -20.43 -4.35 28.21
N ALA A 359 -21.00 -5.03 29.21
CA ALA A 359 -21.19 -6.48 29.18
C ALA A 359 -22.11 -6.91 28.02
N GLN A 360 -23.20 -6.18 27.79
CA GLN A 360 -24.11 -6.42 26.66
C GLN A 360 -23.39 -6.22 25.33
N TYR A 361 -22.66 -5.11 25.17
CA TYR A 361 -21.88 -4.85 23.97
C TYR A 361 -20.82 -5.94 23.73
N LYS A 362 -20.09 -6.35 24.78
CA LYS A 362 -19.07 -7.42 24.71
C LYS A 362 -19.67 -8.72 24.20
N ASN A 363 -20.83 -9.13 24.70
CA ASN A 363 -21.51 -10.35 24.28
C ASN A 363 -21.98 -10.28 22.82
N GLN A 364 -22.64 -9.19 22.43
CA GLN A 364 -23.11 -8.98 21.07
C GLN A 364 -21.96 -8.94 20.05
N ALA A 365 -20.91 -8.18 20.36
CA ALA A 365 -19.74 -8.05 19.50
C ALA A 365 -18.98 -9.38 19.38
N SER A 366 -18.81 -10.13 20.47
CA SER A 366 -18.13 -11.44 20.44
C SER A 366 -18.91 -12.46 19.59
N ALA A 367 -20.24 -12.48 19.71
CA ALA A 367 -21.10 -13.33 18.89
C ALA A 367 -21.00 -12.94 17.40
N ALA A 368 -21.08 -11.65 17.09
CA ALA A 368 -20.97 -11.15 15.71
C ALA A 368 -19.61 -11.47 15.08
N ILE A 369 -18.52 -11.31 15.84
CA ILE A 369 -17.16 -11.61 15.36
C ILE A 369 -16.96 -13.11 15.15
N SER A 370 -17.51 -13.96 16.02
CA SER A 370 -17.39 -15.42 15.88
C SER A 370 -18.19 -15.97 14.70
N ALA A 371 -19.29 -15.31 14.34
CA ALA A 371 -20.08 -15.65 13.16
C ALA A 371 -19.50 -15.09 11.85
N MET A 372 -18.50 -14.22 11.93
CA MET A 372 -17.96 -13.52 10.76
C MET A 372 -16.84 -14.35 10.11
N GLU A 373 -17.03 -14.71 8.86
CA GLU A 373 -15.97 -15.28 8.01
C GLU A 373 -15.05 -14.17 7.48
N ASP A 374 -13.80 -14.52 7.17
CA ASP A 374 -12.87 -13.57 6.55
C ASP A 374 -13.45 -13.09 5.19
N PRO A 375 -13.61 -11.77 4.97
CA PRO A 375 -14.11 -11.25 3.69
C PRO A 375 -13.29 -11.69 2.46
N ALA A 376 -12.00 -11.98 2.63
CA ALA A 376 -11.17 -12.55 1.57
C ALA A 376 -11.62 -13.96 1.20
N ASP A 377 -11.93 -14.79 2.20
CA ASP A 377 -12.44 -16.15 2.00
C ASP A 377 -13.81 -16.12 1.35
N GLN A 378 -14.70 -15.22 1.77
CA GLN A 378 -16.00 -15.04 1.12
C GLN A 378 -15.88 -14.60 -0.34
N ARG A 379 -14.93 -13.72 -0.68
CA ARG A 379 -14.66 -13.34 -2.07
C ARG A 379 -14.13 -14.53 -2.87
N LEU A 380 -13.23 -15.32 -2.29
CA LEU A 380 -12.69 -16.50 -2.94
C LEU A 380 -13.80 -17.52 -3.22
N GLN A 381 -14.66 -17.80 -2.23
CA GLN A 381 -15.81 -18.68 -2.38
C GLN A 381 -16.79 -18.19 -3.45
N LYS A 382 -17.07 -16.89 -3.52
CA LYS A 382 -17.93 -16.30 -4.56
C LYS A 382 -17.28 -16.30 -5.95
N ALA A 383 -15.96 -16.19 -6.04
CA ALA A 383 -15.23 -16.22 -7.31
C ALA A 383 -15.05 -17.63 -7.85
N MET A 384 -15.02 -18.66 -6.98
CA MET A 384 -14.73 -20.05 -7.35
C MET A 384 -15.68 -20.60 -8.43
N PRO A 385 -17.01 -20.42 -8.35
CA PRO A 385 -17.93 -20.89 -9.40
C PRO A 385 -17.69 -20.20 -10.75
N VAL A 386 -17.38 -18.90 -10.74
CA VAL A 386 -17.11 -18.13 -11.96
C VAL A 386 -15.81 -18.58 -12.62
N LEU A 387 -14.77 -18.81 -11.80
CA LEU A 387 -13.50 -19.36 -12.27
C LEU A 387 -13.70 -20.77 -12.83
N ASN A 388 -14.47 -21.63 -12.15
CA ASN A 388 -14.78 -22.97 -12.61
C ASN A 388 -15.54 -22.97 -13.94
N ALA A 389 -16.54 -22.09 -14.08
CA ALA A 389 -17.29 -21.92 -15.33
C ALA A 389 -16.39 -21.48 -16.49
N LYS A 390 -15.50 -20.50 -16.27
CA LYS A 390 -14.51 -20.09 -17.29
C LYS A 390 -13.53 -21.21 -17.64
N LEU A 391 -13.04 -21.95 -16.65
CA LEU A 391 -12.14 -23.07 -16.87
C LEU A 391 -12.81 -24.17 -17.69
N HIS A 392 -14.07 -24.50 -17.37
CA HIS A 392 -14.87 -25.44 -18.15
C HIS A 392 -15.12 -24.97 -19.58
N SER A 393 -15.41 -23.67 -19.78
CA SER A 393 -15.56 -23.09 -21.13
C SER A 393 -14.27 -23.24 -21.93
N VAL A 394 -13.13 -22.83 -21.36
CA VAL A 394 -11.82 -22.95 -22.04
C VAL A 394 -11.50 -24.41 -22.35
N HIS A 395 -11.79 -25.33 -21.43
CA HIS A 395 -11.59 -26.76 -21.66
C HIS A 395 -12.51 -27.28 -22.78
N HIS A 396 -13.76 -26.83 -22.82
CA HIS A 396 -14.71 -27.18 -23.87
C HIS A 396 -14.26 -26.64 -25.25
N ASP A 397 -13.83 -25.38 -25.31
CA ASP A 397 -13.33 -24.76 -26.53
C ASP A 397 -12.08 -25.50 -27.04
N LEU A 398 -11.13 -25.81 -26.15
CA LEU A 398 -9.94 -26.60 -26.51
C LEU A 398 -10.32 -27.98 -27.05
N LYS A 399 -11.29 -28.65 -26.43
CA LYS A 399 -11.79 -29.95 -26.90
C LYS A 399 -12.45 -29.82 -28.28
N SER A 400 -13.24 -28.77 -28.50
CA SER A 400 -13.86 -28.48 -29.80
C SER A 400 -12.83 -28.24 -30.90
N TYR A 401 -11.80 -27.43 -30.61
CA TYR A 401 -10.69 -27.22 -31.55
C TYR A 401 -9.94 -28.52 -31.88
N LEU A 402 -9.68 -29.37 -30.88
CA LEU A 402 -9.04 -30.66 -31.12
C LEU A 402 -9.89 -31.57 -32.01
N GLU A 403 -11.21 -31.59 -31.84
CA GLU A 403 -12.10 -32.36 -32.70
C GLU A 403 -12.18 -31.79 -34.13
N GLN A 404 -12.17 -30.46 -34.29
CA GLN A 404 -12.09 -29.82 -35.61
C GLN A 404 -10.76 -30.15 -36.33
N ILE A 405 -9.64 -30.14 -35.60
CA ILE A 405 -8.33 -30.53 -36.15
C ILE A 405 -8.36 -31.99 -36.59
N LYS A 406 -8.89 -32.90 -35.76
CA LYS A 406 -9.05 -34.32 -36.13
C LYS A 406 -9.93 -34.50 -37.36
N ALA A 407 -11.04 -33.77 -37.46
CA ALA A 407 -11.93 -33.83 -38.62
C ALA A 407 -11.21 -33.36 -39.89
N THR A 408 -10.46 -32.26 -39.81
CA THR A 408 -9.68 -31.72 -40.94
C THR A 408 -8.58 -32.69 -41.36
N LEU A 409 -7.88 -33.32 -40.41
CA LEU A 409 -6.87 -34.34 -40.69
C LEU A 409 -7.47 -35.55 -41.44
N ARG A 410 -8.65 -36.03 -41.05
CA ARG A 410 -9.34 -37.11 -41.79
C ARG A 410 -9.67 -36.73 -43.22
N VAL A 411 -10.07 -35.48 -43.47
CA VAL A 411 -10.32 -34.99 -44.84
C VAL A 411 -9.03 -34.99 -45.64
N VAL A 412 -7.92 -34.51 -45.06
CA VAL A 412 -6.60 -34.53 -45.70
C VAL A 412 -6.16 -35.96 -46.00
N GLU A 413 -6.26 -36.89 -45.04
CA GLU A 413 -5.98 -38.32 -45.25
C GLU A 413 -6.81 -38.89 -46.40
N GLY A 414 -8.11 -38.56 -46.46
CA GLY A 414 -9.00 -38.95 -47.56
C GLY A 414 -8.55 -38.42 -48.92
N THR A 415 -8.19 -37.14 -49.01
CA THR A 415 -7.68 -36.55 -50.27
C THR A 415 -6.36 -37.17 -50.71
N VAL A 416 -5.43 -37.43 -49.78
CA VAL A 416 -4.17 -38.11 -50.07
C VAL A 416 -4.44 -39.52 -50.59
N CYS A 417 -5.40 -40.23 -50.00
CA CYS A 417 -5.81 -41.56 -50.48
C CYS A 417 -6.41 -41.50 -51.90
N GLY A 418 -7.27 -40.51 -52.19
CA GLY A 418 -7.82 -40.30 -53.53
C GLY A 418 -6.77 -39.98 -54.58
N ILE A 419 -5.78 -39.13 -54.24
CA ILE A 419 -4.64 -38.85 -55.13
C ILE A 419 -3.84 -40.14 -55.39
N LYS A 420 -3.60 -40.94 -54.35
CA LYS A 420 -2.90 -42.22 -54.50
C LYS A 420 -3.62 -43.17 -55.46
N GLN A 421 -4.94 -43.26 -55.39
CA GLN A 421 -5.75 -44.08 -56.30
C GLN A 421 -5.71 -43.62 -57.76
N ILE A 422 -5.52 -42.31 -58.02
CA ILE A 422 -5.35 -41.79 -59.38
C ILE A 422 -3.94 -42.10 -59.92
N ILE A 423 -2.93 -42.03 -59.06
CA ILE A 423 -1.53 -42.23 -59.45
C ILE A 423 -1.20 -43.72 -59.66
N GLU A 424 -1.80 -44.65 -58.90
CA GLU A 424 -1.53 -46.10 -59.03
C GLU A 424 -1.77 -46.66 -60.45
N PRO A 425 -2.88 -46.36 -61.16
CA PRO A 425 -3.08 -46.74 -62.56
C PRO A 425 -2.07 -46.12 -63.52
N LEU A 426 -1.64 -44.88 -63.26
CA LEU A 426 -0.63 -44.18 -64.07
C LEU A 426 0.75 -44.82 -63.90
N GLN A 427 1.11 -45.21 -62.67
CA GLN A 427 2.38 -45.88 -62.37
C GLN A 427 2.44 -47.35 -62.82
N SER A 428 1.31 -48.06 -62.74
CA SER A 428 1.21 -49.45 -63.23
C SER A 428 1.08 -49.55 -64.76
N GLY A 429 1.04 -48.43 -65.48
CA GLY A 429 0.89 -48.39 -66.94
C GLY A 429 -0.52 -48.78 -67.43
N SER A 430 -1.49 -48.84 -66.53
CA SER A 430 -2.87 -49.30 -66.79
C SER A 430 -3.81 -48.18 -67.28
N ALA A 431 -3.35 -46.92 -67.27
CA ALA A 431 -4.18 -45.76 -67.55
C ALA A 431 -4.36 -45.50 -69.06
N LEU A 432 -5.60 -45.48 -69.53
CA LEU A 432 -5.97 -45.11 -70.90
C LEU A 432 -6.02 -43.58 -71.06
N LEU A 433 -5.11 -42.99 -71.83
CA LEU A 433 -5.11 -41.57 -72.18
C LEU A 433 -5.98 -41.31 -73.41
N GLN A 434 -7.14 -40.66 -73.22
CA GLN A 434 -8.00 -40.21 -74.32
C GLN A 434 -7.73 -38.72 -74.59
N VAL A 435 -6.95 -38.40 -75.62
CA VAL A 435 -6.67 -37.01 -76.04
C VAL A 435 -7.75 -36.57 -77.03
N LYS A 436 -8.62 -35.63 -76.64
CA LYS A 436 -9.57 -34.97 -77.54
C LYS A 436 -9.07 -33.58 -77.92
N LEU A 437 -8.85 -33.37 -79.22
CA LEU A 437 -8.59 -32.08 -79.83
C LEU A 437 -9.91 -31.28 -79.93
N VAL A 438 -9.95 -30.02 -79.50
CA VAL A 438 -11.16 -29.17 -79.63
C VAL A 438 -10.81 -27.83 -80.30
N GLN A 439 -11.40 -27.59 -81.48
CA GLN A 439 -11.54 -26.29 -82.13
C GLN A 439 -13.02 -25.88 -82.10
N GLY A 440 -13.31 -24.70 -81.52
CA GLY A 440 -14.50 -23.88 -81.80
C GLY A 440 -15.89 -24.31 -81.29
N SER A 441 -16.43 -23.49 -80.38
CA SER A 441 -17.86 -23.23 -80.11
C SER A 441 -18.58 -24.00 -78.98
N GLN A 442 -18.80 -23.25 -77.90
CA GLN A 442 -19.86 -23.31 -76.87
C GLN A 442 -20.29 -24.66 -76.28
N VAL A 443 -19.95 -24.86 -75.00
CA VAL A 443 -20.78 -25.60 -74.05
C VAL A 443 -21.00 -24.78 -72.79
N VAL A 444 -22.28 -24.61 -72.51
CA VAL A 444 -22.93 -24.00 -71.36
C VAL A 444 -22.50 -24.70 -70.06
N ALA A 445 -22.02 -23.93 -69.09
CA ALA A 445 -21.97 -24.35 -67.69
C ALA A 445 -23.08 -23.61 -66.93
N THR A 446 -24.16 -24.32 -66.65
CA THR A 446 -25.23 -23.91 -65.73
C THR A 446 -24.70 -23.89 -64.30
N ASN A 447 -24.58 -22.69 -63.72
CA ASN A 447 -24.59 -22.51 -62.27
C ASN A 447 -25.96 -21.95 -61.86
N ARG A 448 -26.70 -22.72 -61.05
CA ARG A 448 -27.89 -22.26 -60.33
C ARG A 448 -27.65 -22.44 -58.83
N CYS A 449 -27.72 -21.32 -58.10
CA CYS A 449 -28.48 -21.12 -56.86
C CYS A 449 -28.03 -19.76 -56.28
N THR A 450 -28.77 -18.67 -56.56
CA THR A 450 -29.96 -18.13 -55.88
C THR A 450 -29.60 -16.86 -55.11
N GLU A 451 -30.19 -15.78 -55.60
CA GLU A 451 -30.30 -14.42 -55.08
C GLU A 451 -30.70 -14.35 -53.60
N THR A 452 -30.30 -13.28 -52.92
CA THR A 452 -31.32 -12.41 -52.35
C THR A 452 -30.91 -10.96 -52.50
N LEU A 453 -31.85 -10.23 -53.07
CA LEU A 453 -31.83 -8.84 -53.48
C LEU A 453 -31.69 -7.88 -52.30
N LEU A 454 -30.83 -6.88 -52.49
CA LEU A 454 -30.99 -5.54 -51.93
C LEU A 454 -32.14 -4.84 -52.67
N GLN A 455 -32.97 -4.10 -51.93
CA GLN A 455 -33.56 -2.79 -52.25
C GLN A 455 -34.68 -2.46 -51.24
N PRO A 456 -35.24 -1.24 -51.18
CA PRO A 456 -34.61 0.08 -51.04
C PRO A 456 -35.41 0.95 -50.03
N VAL A 457 -34.93 2.15 -49.68
CA VAL A 457 -35.81 3.20 -49.09
C VAL A 457 -35.59 4.52 -49.86
N PRO A 458 -36.65 5.31 -50.12
CA PRO A 458 -36.72 6.28 -51.23
C PRO A 458 -36.17 7.68 -50.93
N ARG A 459 -35.85 8.38 -52.03
CA ARG A 459 -35.78 9.85 -52.20
C ARG A 459 -37.22 10.44 -52.12
N THR A 460 -37.50 11.70 -51.79
CA THR A 460 -37.08 13.02 -52.30
C THR A 460 -37.49 14.08 -51.22
N ASP A 461 -37.07 15.34 -51.17
CA ASP A 461 -37.02 16.39 -52.19
C ASP A 461 -36.02 17.50 -51.82
N THR A 462 -35.55 18.15 -52.90
CA THR A 462 -34.80 19.39 -52.98
C THR A 462 -35.57 20.58 -52.43
N ASP A 463 -34.90 21.49 -51.70
CA ASP A 463 -34.71 22.85 -52.23
C ASP A 463 -33.73 23.75 -51.45
N THR A 464 -33.10 24.61 -52.25
CA THR A 464 -32.53 25.95 -51.95
C THR A 464 -31.24 26.14 -51.14
N ASP A 465 -30.24 26.66 -51.88
CA ASP A 465 -29.33 27.78 -51.58
C ASP A 465 -28.88 28.01 -50.13
N THR A 466 -27.56 28.03 -49.90
CA THR A 466 -26.85 29.26 -49.48
C THR A 466 -25.32 29.04 -49.53
N THR A 467 -24.67 30.02 -50.15
CA THR A 467 -23.24 30.30 -50.28
C THR A 467 -22.42 30.18 -48.99
N THR A 468 -21.48 29.23 -49.01
CA THR A 468 -20.07 29.30 -48.58
C THR A 468 -19.64 30.23 -47.43
N SER A 469 -19.32 29.63 -46.27
CA SER A 469 -18.11 29.95 -45.50
C SER A 469 -17.64 28.72 -44.70
N VAL A 470 -16.88 27.82 -45.34
CA VAL A 470 -16.37 26.61 -44.69
C VAL A 470 -15.13 26.94 -43.86
N THR A 471 -15.30 27.02 -42.55
CA THR A 471 -14.21 26.86 -41.57
C THR A 471 -13.71 25.41 -41.66
N PRO A 472 -12.39 25.14 -41.76
CA PRO A 472 -11.90 23.77 -41.87
C PRO A 472 -12.18 23.00 -40.58
N VAL A 473 -13.06 22.00 -40.67
CA VAL A 473 -13.36 21.06 -39.59
C VAL A 473 -12.11 20.22 -39.33
N ALA A 474 -11.57 20.27 -38.11
CA ALA A 474 -10.40 19.47 -37.74
C ALA A 474 -10.75 17.97 -37.78
N PRO A 475 -9.88 17.11 -38.35
CA PRO A 475 -10.13 15.68 -38.38
C PRO A 475 -10.11 15.11 -36.95
N GLN A 476 -11.07 14.25 -36.61
CA GLN A 476 -11.07 13.51 -35.36
C GLN A 476 -10.22 12.25 -35.52
N TYR A 477 -9.10 12.18 -34.79
CA TYR A 477 -8.22 11.01 -34.76
C TYR A 477 -8.19 10.41 -33.35
N LYS A 478 -8.26 9.07 -33.26
CA LYS A 478 -8.22 8.33 -32.00
C LYS A 478 -6.92 7.55 -31.92
N MET A 479 -6.05 7.90 -30.97
CA MET A 479 -4.74 7.25 -30.83
C MET A 479 -4.92 5.81 -30.34
N ARG A 480 -4.12 4.90 -30.88
CA ARG A 480 -4.17 3.50 -30.48
C ARG A 480 -3.79 3.31 -29.00
N ARG A 481 -4.44 2.35 -28.36
CA ARG A 481 -4.18 1.93 -26.98
C ARG A 481 -3.44 0.59 -27.01
N GLY A 482 -2.42 0.44 -26.16
CA GLY A 482 -1.76 -0.87 -25.96
C GLY A 482 -0.44 -1.08 -26.70
N PHE A 483 0.29 -0.03 -27.09
CA PHE A 483 1.67 -0.21 -27.56
C PHE A 483 2.55 -0.80 -26.46
N GLU A 484 3.26 -1.87 -26.78
CA GLU A 484 4.20 -2.54 -25.86
C GLU A 484 5.63 -2.02 -26.04
N SER A 485 5.90 -1.27 -27.12
CA SER A 485 7.22 -0.69 -27.40
C SER A 485 7.20 0.82 -27.64
N VAL A 486 8.29 1.46 -27.23
CA VAL A 486 8.54 2.90 -27.45
C VAL A 486 8.69 3.22 -28.94
N SER A 487 9.20 2.28 -29.74
CA SER A 487 9.40 2.44 -31.18
C SER A 487 8.06 2.62 -31.92
N GLU A 488 7.06 1.81 -31.58
CA GLU A 488 5.70 1.95 -32.13
C GLU A 488 5.06 3.27 -31.70
N LEU A 489 5.30 3.68 -30.45
CA LEU A 489 4.82 4.94 -29.90
C LEU A 489 5.35 6.14 -30.70
N TRP A 490 6.63 6.08 -31.07
CA TRP A 490 7.33 7.10 -31.85
C TRP A 490 6.92 7.07 -33.32
N SER A 491 6.69 5.89 -33.90
CA SER A 491 6.19 5.72 -35.27
C SER A 491 4.82 6.39 -35.48
N GLU A 492 3.85 6.20 -34.56
CA GLU A 492 2.57 6.90 -34.63
C GLU A 492 2.72 8.43 -34.51
N TRP A 493 3.76 8.90 -33.80
CA TRP A 493 4.04 10.32 -33.65
C TRP A 493 4.65 10.95 -34.91
N THR A 494 5.56 10.26 -35.59
CA THR A 494 6.34 10.82 -36.71
C THR A 494 5.88 10.40 -38.10
N VAL A 495 5.44 9.15 -38.27
CA VAL A 495 5.06 8.56 -39.57
C VAL A 495 3.54 8.40 -39.69
N GLY A 496 2.85 8.21 -38.56
CA GLY A 496 1.43 7.84 -38.55
C GLY A 496 1.24 6.32 -38.65
N VAL A 497 0.01 5.85 -38.41
CA VAL A 497 -0.34 4.42 -38.45
C VAL A 497 -1.51 4.24 -39.41
N ASP A 498 -1.52 3.16 -40.19
CA ASP A 498 -2.57 2.82 -41.17
C ASP A 498 -2.90 3.92 -42.19
N GLY A 499 -1.90 4.70 -42.62
CA GLY A 499 -2.09 5.80 -43.57
C GLY A 499 -2.74 7.05 -42.98
N CYS A 500 -2.92 7.12 -41.64
CA CYS A 500 -3.41 8.31 -40.96
C CYS A 500 -2.30 9.36 -40.80
N THR A 501 -2.68 10.64 -40.77
CA THR A 501 -1.76 11.77 -40.56
C THR A 501 -0.98 11.61 -39.24
N PRO A 502 0.35 11.86 -39.22
CA PRO A 502 1.15 11.80 -37.99
C PRO A 502 0.58 12.68 -36.88
N VAL A 503 0.59 12.18 -35.65
CA VAL A 503 0.03 12.91 -34.50
C VAL A 503 0.75 14.25 -34.26
N ARG A 504 2.04 14.34 -34.60
CA ARG A 504 2.81 15.60 -34.56
C ARG A 504 2.21 16.66 -35.47
N GLU A 505 1.81 16.29 -36.68
CA GLU A 505 1.25 17.24 -37.66
C GLU A 505 -0.16 17.68 -37.26
N LEU A 506 -0.94 16.77 -36.65
CA LEU A 506 -2.23 17.11 -36.05
C LEU A 506 -2.07 18.13 -34.91
N GLU A 507 -1.07 17.95 -34.03
CA GLU A 507 -0.75 18.93 -32.99
C GLU A 507 -0.28 20.27 -33.59
N GLN A 508 0.60 20.25 -34.59
CA GLN A 508 1.15 21.46 -35.18
C GLN A 508 0.10 22.28 -35.93
N LYS A 509 -0.84 21.61 -36.62
CA LYS A 509 -1.83 22.26 -37.48
C LYS A 509 -3.12 22.63 -36.74
N TYR A 510 -3.54 21.83 -35.76
CA TYR A 510 -4.82 22.01 -35.07
C TYR A 510 -4.70 22.12 -33.54
N GLY A 511 -3.49 22.10 -32.98
CA GLY A 511 -3.27 22.13 -31.54
C GLY A 511 -3.86 20.89 -30.87
N THR A 512 -4.74 21.07 -29.89
CA THR A 512 -5.49 19.97 -29.29
C THR A 512 -6.91 19.83 -29.86
N LYS A 513 -7.29 20.63 -30.86
CA LYS A 513 -8.66 20.67 -31.40
C LYS A 513 -9.02 19.45 -32.25
N TRP A 514 -8.04 18.65 -32.67
CA TRP A 514 -8.25 17.39 -33.39
C TRP A 514 -8.68 16.22 -32.47
N CYS A 515 -8.54 16.37 -31.14
CA CYS A 515 -8.90 15.34 -30.17
C CYS A 515 -10.06 15.78 -29.26
N ASP A 516 -10.97 14.84 -28.98
CA ASP A 516 -12.05 15.02 -28.02
C ASP A 516 -11.53 15.11 -26.57
N ALA A 517 -12.41 15.38 -25.61
CA ALA A 517 -12.01 15.62 -24.22
C ALA A 517 -11.28 14.41 -23.56
N ASP A 518 -11.68 13.19 -23.90
CA ASP A 518 -11.09 11.97 -23.36
C ASP A 518 -9.74 11.67 -24.02
N GLU A 519 -9.67 11.86 -25.33
CA GLU A 519 -8.48 11.66 -26.14
C GLU A 519 -7.40 12.72 -25.83
N ARG A 520 -7.82 13.95 -25.49
CA ARG A 520 -6.92 15.02 -25.06
C ARG A 520 -6.19 14.71 -23.75
N ARG A 521 -6.86 14.04 -22.80
CA ARG A 521 -6.20 13.60 -21.56
C ARG A 521 -5.14 12.54 -21.84
N PHE A 522 -5.42 11.62 -22.74
CA PHE A 522 -4.47 10.59 -23.16
C PHE A 522 -3.28 11.20 -23.91
N PHE A 523 -3.54 12.13 -24.83
CA PHE A 523 -2.54 12.88 -25.59
C PHE A 523 -1.56 13.59 -24.66
N ASN A 524 -2.06 14.34 -23.69
CA ASN A 524 -1.21 15.11 -22.77
C ASN A 524 -0.34 14.23 -21.88
N ARG A 525 -0.78 13.00 -21.55
CA ARG A 525 0.06 12.03 -20.82
C ARG A 525 1.17 11.50 -21.72
N ARG A 526 0.83 11.11 -22.96
CA ARG A 526 1.77 10.55 -23.93
C ARG A 526 2.79 11.58 -24.43
N ARG A 527 2.37 12.84 -24.61
CA ARG A 527 3.23 13.98 -24.99
C ARG A 527 4.38 14.18 -24.02
N LYS A 528 4.20 13.94 -22.71
CA LYS A 528 5.29 14.04 -21.72
C LYS A 528 6.43 13.05 -22.01
N PHE A 529 6.10 11.84 -22.45
CA PHE A 529 7.10 10.86 -22.85
C PHE A 529 7.76 11.23 -24.18
N LEU A 530 6.99 11.71 -25.16
CA LEU A 530 7.51 12.13 -26.46
C LEU A 530 8.45 13.35 -26.38
N VAL A 531 8.22 14.27 -25.43
CA VAL A 531 9.13 15.40 -25.17
C VAL A 531 10.46 14.93 -24.58
N LEU A 532 10.46 13.87 -23.76
CA LEU A 532 11.69 13.28 -23.23
C LEU A 532 12.55 12.62 -24.33
N PHE A 533 11.93 12.05 -25.38
CA PHE A 533 12.66 11.48 -26.51
C PHE A 533 13.30 12.52 -27.45
N LYS A 534 12.78 13.76 -27.51
CA LYS A 534 13.40 14.84 -28.30
C LYS A 534 14.74 15.34 -27.70
N GLN A 535 15.12 14.90 -26.50
CA GLN A 535 16.35 15.30 -25.80
C GLN A 535 17.45 14.24 -25.85
N TRP A 536 17.20 13.11 -26.53
CA TRP A 536 18.18 12.10 -26.92
C TRP A 536 18.46 12.25 -28.41
#